data_AF-A0A7J6TBX6-F1
#
_entry.id   AF-A0A7J6TBX6-F1
#
_cell.length_a   1.000
_cell.length_b   1.000
_cell.length_c   1.000
_cell.angle_alpha   90.00
_cell.angle_beta   90.00
_cell.angle_gamma   90.00
#
_symmetry.space_group_name_H-M   'P 1'
#
loop_
_entity.id
_entity.type
_entity.pdbx_description
1 polymer ?
#
loop_
_entity_poly.entity_id
_entity_poly.type
_entity_poly.pdbx_seq_one_letter_code
_entity_poly.pdbx_strand_id
1 'polypeptide(L)'
;MTGLYSGGTVFQDAITGRYAELSRETQEVYGEAYLKSVTEALTEGLYGFLSNKDRFKVSEAMEHALLSPSPKYRYRVGLDCRTMYLLSFLPEWVRDMVNEFLQNWVFRVEAVPPVSAPKDGLSMAKSRYAAPTKLIFIIVIIFLSLIMLLAPCRTMSM
;
A
#
# COMPACT_ATOMS: atom_id res chain seq x y z
N MET A 1 6.55 14.71 23.09
CA MET A 1 5.28 14.71 22.33
C MET A 1 5.60 15.00 20.88
N THR A 2 5.75 13.97 20.05
CA THR A 2 6.05 14.10 18.62
C THR A 2 4.78 14.52 17.87
N GLY A 3 4.86 15.52 16.99
CA GLY A 3 3.74 16.09 16.20
C GLY A 3 3.02 15.15 15.22
N LEU A 4 3.08 13.83 15.46
CA LEU A 4 2.41 12.77 14.72
C LEU A 4 0.88 12.70 14.95
N TYR A 5 0.32 13.58 15.79
CA TYR A 5 -1.09 13.56 16.18
C TYR A 5 -2.00 14.55 15.46
N SER A 6 -1.51 15.35 14.51
CA SER A 6 -2.41 16.15 13.68
C SER A 6 -3.02 15.23 12.62
N GLY A 7 -4.24 14.77 12.88
CA GLY A 7 -4.96 13.78 12.10
C GLY A 7 -5.00 14.14 10.62
N GLY A 8 -4.61 13.19 9.76
CA GLY A 8 -4.79 13.23 8.29
C GLY A 8 -4.01 14.31 7.51
N THR A 9 -3.80 15.50 8.06
CA THR A 9 -3.40 16.69 7.28
C THR A 9 -1.89 16.84 7.14
N VAL A 10 -1.07 16.43 8.13
CA VAL A 10 0.39 16.63 8.09
C VAL A 10 1.02 16.01 6.84
N PHE A 11 0.53 14.84 6.46
CA PHE A 11 1.00 14.14 5.28
C PHE A 11 0.59 14.89 3.99
N GLN A 12 -0.64 15.41 3.94
CA GLN A 12 -1.13 16.21 2.82
C GLN A 12 -0.39 17.55 2.70
N ASP A 13 -0.11 18.20 3.84
CA ASP A 13 0.64 19.45 3.92
C ASP A 13 2.08 19.25 3.42
N ALA A 14 2.71 18.12 3.76
CA ALA A 14 4.04 17.77 3.29
C ALA A 14 4.07 17.54 1.76
N ILE A 15 3.07 16.84 1.20
CA ILE A 15 2.97 16.65 -0.25
C ILE A 15 2.76 17.98 -0.96
N THR A 16 1.85 18.81 -0.44
CA THR A 16 1.54 20.12 -1.01
C THR A 16 2.74 21.05 -0.95
N GLY A 17 3.50 21.03 0.14
CA GLY A 17 4.75 21.78 0.29
C GLY A 17 5.79 21.39 -0.75
N ARG A 18 5.98 20.09 -1.02
CA ARG A 18 6.90 19.62 -2.07
C ARG A 18 6.44 19.97 -3.48
N TYR A 19 5.13 19.96 -3.71
CA TYR A 19 4.59 20.40 -4.98
C TYR A 19 4.82 21.89 -5.23
N ALA A 20 4.71 22.73 -4.20
CA ALA A 20 4.98 24.16 -4.31
C ALA A 20 6.45 24.48 -4.65
N GLU A 21 7.39 23.62 -4.24
CA GLU A 21 8.82 23.73 -4.56
C GLU A 21 9.17 23.33 -6.01
N LEU A 22 8.26 22.65 -6.72
CA LEU A 22 8.50 22.20 -8.09
C LEU A 22 8.53 23.38 -9.09
N SER A 23 9.19 23.16 -10.23
CA SER A 23 9.20 24.15 -11.31
C SER A 23 7.79 24.38 -11.87
N ARG A 24 7.50 25.61 -12.33
CA ARG A 24 6.19 25.95 -12.92
C ARG A 24 5.85 25.08 -14.13
N GLU A 25 6.84 24.78 -14.98
CA GLU A 25 6.66 23.88 -16.12
C GLU A 25 6.15 22.51 -15.68
N THR A 26 6.72 21.96 -14.59
CA THR A 26 6.28 20.67 -14.06
C THR A 26 4.87 20.76 -13.45
N GLN A 27 4.56 21.84 -12.73
CA GLN A 27 3.22 22.05 -12.16
C GLN A 27 2.15 22.18 -13.26
N GLU A 28 2.45 22.84 -14.37
CA GLU A 28 1.53 22.99 -15.51
C GLU A 28 1.31 21.67 -16.26
N VAL A 29 2.35 20.84 -16.38
CA VAL A 29 2.27 19.52 -17.02
C VAL A 29 1.37 18.56 -16.26
N TYR A 30 1.52 18.46 -14.93
CA TYR A 30 0.73 17.54 -14.11
C TYR A 30 -0.64 18.12 -13.74
N GLY A 31 -0.70 19.40 -13.40
CA GLY A 31 -1.91 20.10 -12.98
C GLY A 31 -2.36 19.80 -11.54
N GLU A 32 -3.17 20.69 -10.97
CA GLU A 32 -3.68 20.57 -9.60
C GLU A 32 -4.62 19.37 -9.40
N ALA A 33 -5.34 18.98 -10.46
CA ALA A 33 -6.23 17.81 -10.44
C ALA A 33 -5.47 16.50 -10.16
N TYR A 34 -4.25 16.37 -10.70
CA TYR A 34 -3.37 15.23 -10.45
C TYR A 34 -2.85 15.23 -9.01
N LEU A 35 -2.47 16.40 -8.47
CA LEU A 35 -2.05 16.50 -7.08
C LEU A 35 -3.16 16.03 -6.14
N LYS A 36 -4.39 16.48 -6.38
CA LYS A 36 -5.54 16.12 -5.55
C LYS A 36 -5.86 14.63 -5.61
N SER A 37 -5.84 14.02 -6.79
CA SER A 37 -6.10 12.58 -6.91
C SER A 37 -5.02 11.75 -6.20
N VAL A 38 -3.75 12.17 -6.27
CA VAL A 38 -2.64 11.50 -5.60
C VAL A 38 -2.71 11.66 -4.08
N THR A 39 -3.02 12.85 -3.56
CA THR A 39 -3.13 13.06 -2.12
C THR A 39 -4.29 12.28 -1.52
N GLU A 40 -5.44 12.23 -2.19
CA GLU A 40 -6.61 11.44 -1.79
C GLU A 40 -6.29 9.94 -1.81
N ALA A 41 -5.75 9.43 -2.92
CA ALA A 41 -5.32 8.04 -3.09
C ALA A 41 -4.34 7.57 -2.01
N LEU A 42 -3.30 8.37 -1.73
CA LEU A 42 -2.33 8.04 -0.70
C LEU A 42 -2.95 8.12 0.69
N THR A 43 -3.81 9.10 0.95
CA THR A 43 -4.47 9.22 2.26
C THR A 43 -5.37 8.01 2.52
N GLU A 44 -6.22 7.64 1.57
CA GLU A 44 -7.13 6.50 1.70
C GLU A 44 -6.38 5.16 1.77
N GLY A 45 -5.37 4.98 0.91
CA GLY A 45 -4.59 3.74 0.86
C GLY A 45 -3.74 3.51 2.11
N LEU A 46 -2.95 4.52 2.51
CA LEU A 46 -2.07 4.40 3.68
C LEU A 46 -2.85 4.38 5.00
N TYR A 47 -3.76 5.34 5.21
CA TYR A 47 -4.47 5.44 6.50
C TYR A 47 -5.66 4.49 6.61
N GLY A 48 -6.32 4.15 5.50
CA GLY A 48 -7.52 3.31 5.50
C GLY A 48 -7.22 1.81 5.54
N PHE A 49 -6.32 1.34 4.66
CA PHE A 49 -6.10 -0.09 4.45
C PHE A 49 -4.82 -0.63 5.07
N LEU A 50 -3.70 0.10 4.96
CA LEU A 50 -2.40 -0.37 5.44
C LEU A 50 -2.19 -0.08 6.93
N SER A 51 -2.78 1.01 7.43
CA SER A 51 -2.67 1.38 8.84
C SER A 51 -3.50 0.46 9.74
N ASN A 52 -2.83 -0.24 10.65
CA ASN A 52 -3.52 -1.01 11.68
C ASN A 52 -4.12 -0.04 12.71
N LYS A 53 -5.43 -0.15 12.97
CA LYS A 53 -6.13 0.69 13.95
C LYS A 53 -5.57 0.51 15.37
N ASP A 54 -5.04 -0.69 15.67
CA ASP A 54 -4.47 -1.01 16.98
C ASP A 54 -2.95 -0.83 16.98
N ARG A 55 -2.49 0.33 17.44
CA ARG A 55 -1.05 0.63 17.60
C ARG A 55 -0.37 -0.18 18.72
N PHE A 56 -1.17 -0.74 19.64
CA PHE A 56 -0.68 -1.52 20.79
C PHE A 56 -0.03 -2.85 20.40
N LYS A 57 -0.27 -3.34 19.18
CA LYS A 57 0.35 -4.60 18.70
C LYS A 57 1.88 -4.52 18.71
N VAL A 58 2.46 -3.32 18.51
CA VAL A 58 3.91 -3.13 18.52
C VAL A 58 4.45 -3.14 19.94
N SER A 59 3.79 -2.44 20.86
CA SER A 59 4.19 -2.44 22.27
C SER A 59 4.04 -3.82 22.90
N GLU A 60 2.95 -4.53 22.61
CA GLU A 60 2.71 -5.89 23.10
C GLU A 60 3.78 -6.89 22.59
N ALA A 61 4.16 -6.79 21.32
CA ALA A 61 5.25 -7.60 20.78
C ALA A 61 6.60 -7.28 21.43
N MET A 62 6.84 -6.01 21.77
CA MET A 62 8.05 -5.58 22.47
C MET A 62 8.06 -6.06 23.93
N GLU A 63 6.93 -5.97 24.63
CA GLU A 63 6.75 -6.53 25.97
C GLU A 63 6.99 -8.03 25.98
N HIS A 64 6.42 -8.77 25.03
CA HIS A 64 6.68 -10.20 24.89
C HIS A 64 8.16 -10.48 24.60
N ALA A 65 8.84 -9.66 23.80
CA ALA A 65 10.27 -9.86 23.51
C ALA A 65 11.14 -9.70 24.77
N LEU A 66 10.75 -8.81 25.69
CA LEU A 66 11.50 -8.52 26.91
C LEU A 66 11.17 -9.48 28.07
N LEU A 67 9.90 -9.91 28.18
CA LEU A 67 9.41 -10.67 29.34
C LEU A 67 9.30 -12.17 29.09
N SER A 68 9.33 -12.63 27.83
CA SER A 68 9.15 -14.05 27.54
C SER A 68 10.41 -14.87 27.85
N PRO A 69 10.28 -16.05 28.47
CA PRO A 69 11.40 -16.96 28.70
C PRO A 69 12.01 -17.53 27.40
N SER A 70 11.32 -17.40 26.25
CA SER A 70 11.83 -17.81 24.94
C SER A 70 11.50 -16.76 23.86
N PRO A 71 12.33 -15.71 23.70
CA PRO A 71 12.10 -14.67 22.72
C PRO A 71 12.22 -15.22 21.29
N LYS A 72 11.40 -14.70 20.37
CA LYS A 72 11.45 -15.08 18.95
C LYS A 72 12.52 -14.26 18.23
N TYR A 73 13.19 -14.89 17.27
CA TYR A 73 14.18 -14.20 16.42
C TYR A 73 13.57 -13.06 15.58
N ARG A 74 12.28 -13.16 15.19
CA ARG A 74 11.55 -12.10 14.51
C ARG A 74 10.10 -12.00 14.99
N TYR A 75 9.71 -10.81 15.43
CA TYR A 75 8.32 -10.46 15.76
C TYR A 75 7.66 -9.86 14.52
N ARG A 76 6.52 -10.42 14.12
CA ARG A 76 5.71 -9.92 13.00
C ARG A 76 4.50 -9.23 13.57
N VAL A 77 4.52 -7.92 13.53
CA VAL A 77 3.47 -7.10 14.08
C VAL A 77 2.66 -6.53 12.93
N GLY A 78 1.34 -6.69 12.97
CA GLY A 78 0.46 -6.17 11.93
C GLY A 78 0.22 -7.12 10.76
N LEU A 79 -0.77 -6.76 9.94
CA LEU A 79 -1.17 -7.51 8.75
C LEU A 79 -0.16 -7.30 7.62
N ASP A 80 0.30 -6.06 7.46
CA ASP A 80 1.31 -5.60 6.51
C ASP A 80 2.64 -6.37 6.62
N CYS A 81 3.16 -6.56 7.83
CA CYS A 81 4.38 -7.33 8.05
C CYS A 81 4.19 -8.82 7.70
N ARG A 82 2.99 -9.36 7.96
CA ARG A 82 2.67 -10.76 7.66
C ARG A 82 2.52 -11.00 6.16
N THR A 83 1.89 -10.08 5.44
CA THR A 83 1.73 -10.18 3.98
C THR A 83 3.07 -10.00 3.26
N MET A 84 3.87 -8.99 3.63
CA MET A 84 5.20 -8.79 3.06
C MET A 84 6.15 -9.96 3.34
N TYR A 85 6.07 -10.54 4.53
CA TYR A 85 6.84 -11.74 4.83
C TYR A 85 6.41 -12.92 3.99
N LEU A 86 5.10 -13.16 3.86
CA LEU A 86 4.61 -14.24 3.02
C LEU A 86 5.10 -14.06 1.58
N LEU A 87 4.96 -12.85 1.03
CA LEU A 87 5.44 -12.49 -0.30
C LEU A 87 6.94 -12.77 -0.51
N SER A 88 7.75 -12.73 0.54
CA SER A 88 9.19 -13.03 0.46
C SER A 88 9.50 -14.51 0.20
N PHE A 89 8.54 -15.42 0.42
CA PHE A 89 8.69 -16.84 0.08
C PHE A 89 8.07 -17.21 -1.26
N LEU A 90 7.31 -16.29 -1.88
CA LEU A 90 6.66 -16.56 -3.14
C LEU A 90 7.61 -16.28 -4.32
N PRO A 91 7.43 -16.98 -5.46
CA PRO A 91 8.16 -16.69 -6.69
C PRO A 91 8.00 -15.23 -7.14
N GLU A 92 9.02 -14.69 -7.82
CA GLU A 92 9.04 -13.28 -8.26
C GLU A 92 7.81 -12.90 -9.09
N TRP A 93 7.34 -13.78 -9.99
CA TRP A 93 6.15 -13.53 -10.80
C TRP A 93 4.89 -13.34 -9.95
N VAL A 94 4.76 -14.06 -8.83
CA VAL A 94 3.61 -13.89 -7.93
C VAL A 94 3.76 -12.60 -7.14
N ARG A 95 4.97 -12.29 -6.67
CA ARG A 95 5.25 -11.06 -5.94
C ARG A 95 4.91 -9.84 -6.78
N ASP A 96 5.39 -9.80 -8.02
CA ASP A 96 5.18 -8.67 -8.92
C ASP A 96 3.69 -8.51 -9.25
N MET A 97 3.00 -9.63 -9.50
CA MET A 97 1.54 -9.63 -9.72
C MET A 97 0.74 -9.16 -8.49
N VAL A 98 1.12 -9.59 -7.29
CA VAL A 98 0.47 -9.16 -6.05
C VAL A 98 0.77 -7.69 -5.76
N ASN A 99 1.98 -7.21 -6.05
CA ASN A 99 2.33 -5.80 -5.92
C ASN A 99 1.52 -4.92 -6.86
N GLU A 100 1.38 -5.30 -8.14
CA GLU A 100 0.52 -4.58 -9.09
C GLU A 100 -0.94 -4.55 -8.62
N PHE A 101 -1.45 -5.66 -8.07
CA PHE A 101 -2.78 -5.69 -7.48
C PHE A 101 -2.92 -4.74 -6.30
N LEU A 102 -2.01 -4.85 -5.33
CA LEU A 102 -2.02 -4.06 -4.11
C LEU A 102 -1.95 -2.58 -4.47
N GLN A 103 -1.10 -2.21 -5.42
CA GLN A 103 -1.03 -0.82 -5.88
C GLN A 103 -2.36 -0.35 -6.46
N ASN A 104 -2.97 -1.13 -7.35
CA ASN A 104 -4.24 -0.75 -7.98
C ASN A 104 -5.44 -0.78 -7.01
N TRP A 105 -5.44 -1.69 -6.04
CA TRP A 105 -6.53 -1.87 -5.08
C TRP A 105 -6.43 -0.94 -3.88
N VAL A 106 -5.23 -0.76 -3.32
CA VAL A 106 -4.96 0.09 -2.15
C VAL A 106 -4.87 1.55 -2.53
N PHE A 107 -4.14 1.88 -3.59
CA PHE A 107 -3.93 3.29 -3.93
C PHE A 107 -4.96 3.85 -4.87
N ARG A 108 -5.87 3.04 -5.45
CA ARG A 108 -6.98 3.44 -6.34
C ARG A 108 -6.81 4.84 -6.95
N VAL A 109 -5.66 5.07 -7.60
CA VAL A 109 -5.34 6.39 -8.13
C VAL A 109 -6.24 6.52 -9.33
N GLU A 110 -7.24 7.40 -9.25
CA GLU A 110 -7.99 7.75 -10.43
C GLU A 110 -6.98 8.27 -11.44
N ALA A 111 -6.86 7.58 -12.58
CA ALA A 111 -5.86 7.86 -13.58
C ALA A 111 -6.23 9.17 -14.28
N VAL A 112 -6.01 10.29 -13.60
CA VAL A 112 -6.07 11.63 -14.16
C VAL A 112 -4.83 11.75 -15.05
N PRO A 113 -4.99 11.76 -16.39
CA PRO A 113 -3.85 11.95 -17.25
C PRO A 113 -3.27 13.35 -16.98
N PRO A 114 -1.94 13.54 -17.12
CA PRO A 114 -1.36 14.87 -17.04
C PRO A 114 -2.04 15.77 -18.06
N VAL A 115 -2.14 17.07 -17.75
CA VAL A 115 -2.84 18.06 -18.59
C VAL A 115 -2.25 18.10 -20.01
N SER A 116 -0.95 17.82 -20.14
CA SER A 116 -0.23 17.76 -21.41
C SER A 116 -0.39 16.45 -22.19
N ALA A 117 -1.10 15.44 -21.66
CA ALA A 117 -1.20 14.14 -22.29
C ALA A 117 -1.92 14.23 -23.66
N PRO A 118 -1.42 13.51 -24.69
CA PRO A 118 -2.16 13.37 -25.94
C PRO A 118 -3.50 12.68 -25.67
N LYS A 119 -4.60 13.22 -26.21
CA LYS A 119 -5.96 12.66 -26.03
C LYS A 119 -6.05 11.18 -26.43
N ASP A 120 -5.25 10.75 -27.41
CA ASP A 120 -5.20 9.37 -27.92
C ASP A 120 -4.16 8.48 -27.20
N GLY A 121 -3.37 9.03 -26.28
CA GLY A 121 -2.32 8.28 -25.58
C GLY A 121 -2.89 7.17 -24.68
N LEU A 122 -4.07 7.39 -24.10
CA LEU A 122 -4.69 6.46 -23.15
C LEU A 122 -5.24 5.21 -23.84
N SER A 123 -5.87 5.35 -25.01
CA SER A 123 -6.36 4.21 -25.80
C SER A 123 -5.19 3.40 -26.38
N MET A 124 -4.12 4.08 -26.80
CA MET A 124 -2.90 3.46 -27.30
C MET A 124 -2.12 2.68 -26.21
N ALA A 125 -2.08 3.19 -24.97
CA ALA A 125 -1.46 2.46 -23.85
C ALA A 125 -2.27 1.22 -23.46
N LYS A 126 -3.60 1.34 -23.38
CA LYS A 126 -4.48 0.21 -23.05
C LYS A 126 -4.44 -0.90 -24.08
N SER A 127 -4.30 -0.58 -25.37
CA SER A 127 -4.18 -1.59 -26.42
C SER A 127 -2.84 -2.33 -26.39
N ARG A 128 -1.76 -1.70 -25.90
CA ARG A 128 -0.45 -2.35 -25.73
C ARG A 128 -0.41 -3.33 -24.56
N TYR A 129 -1.17 -3.08 -23.49
CA TYR A 129 -1.14 -3.86 -22.25
C TYR A 129 -2.41 -4.67 -21.99
N ALA A 130 -3.15 -5.06 -23.03
CA ALA A 130 -4.32 -5.93 -22.90
C ALA A 130 -3.89 -7.37 -22.53
N ALA A 131 -3.54 -7.60 -21.27
CA ALA A 131 -3.11 -8.92 -20.79
C ALA A 131 -4.32 -9.81 -20.39
N PRO A 132 -4.36 -11.08 -20.80
CA PRO A 132 -5.40 -12.04 -20.44
C PRO A 132 -5.08 -12.75 -19.11
N THR A 133 -4.78 -12.01 -18.04
CA THR A 133 -4.27 -12.57 -16.77
C THR A 133 -5.27 -12.54 -15.61
N LYS A 134 -6.46 -11.95 -15.80
CA LYS A 134 -7.44 -11.69 -14.72
C LYS A 134 -7.96 -12.94 -14.00
N LEU A 135 -7.98 -14.10 -14.66
CA LEU A 135 -8.54 -15.33 -14.10
C LEU A 135 -7.52 -16.06 -13.20
N ILE A 136 -6.28 -16.19 -13.67
CA ILE A 136 -5.15 -16.72 -12.87
C ILE A 136 -4.94 -15.86 -11.61
N PHE A 137 -5.10 -14.56 -11.76
CA PHE A 137 -5.02 -13.59 -10.68
C PHE A 137 -6.04 -13.81 -9.56
N ILE A 138 -7.31 -14.00 -9.92
CA ILE A 138 -8.39 -14.28 -8.95
C ILE A 138 -8.07 -15.58 -8.19
N ILE A 139 -7.58 -16.61 -8.89
CA ILE A 139 -7.20 -17.89 -8.28
C ILE A 139 -6.06 -17.71 -7.28
N VAL A 140 -5.02 -16.94 -7.62
CA VAL A 140 -3.88 -16.69 -6.72
C VAL A 140 -4.28 -15.84 -5.51
N ILE A 141 -5.16 -14.87 -5.67
CA ILE A 141 -5.67 -14.06 -4.55
C ILE A 141 -6.55 -14.90 -3.62
N ILE A 142 -7.43 -15.75 -4.16
CA ILE A 142 -8.23 -16.68 -3.36
C ILE A 142 -7.32 -17.66 -2.63
N PHE A 143 -6.26 -18.15 -3.27
CA PHE A 143 -5.30 -19.05 -2.64
C PHE A 143 -4.49 -18.35 -1.53
N LEU A 144 -4.04 -17.11 -1.75
CA LEU A 144 -3.34 -16.30 -0.74
C LEU A 144 -4.25 -15.92 0.43
N SER A 145 -5.50 -15.57 0.18
CA SER A 145 -6.47 -15.24 1.24
C SER A 145 -6.86 -16.48 2.03
N LEU A 146 -7.03 -17.63 1.37
CA LEU A 146 -7.24 -18.92 2.01
C LEU A 146 -6.03 -19.32 2.85
N ILE A 147 -4.80 -19.13 2.37
CA ILE A 147 -3.57 -19.34 3.17
C ILE A 147 -3.54 -18.39 4.38
N MET A 148 -3.92 -17.13 4.22
CA MET A 148 -3.96 -16.17 5.33
C MET A 148 -5.06 -16.49 6.36
N LEU A 149 -6.16 -17.14 5.93
CA LEU A 149 -7.25 -17.58 6.81
C LEU A 149 -6.95 -18.93 7.49
N LEU A 150 -6.27 -19.84 6.78
CA LEU A 150 -5.91 -21.18 7.25
C LEU A 150 -4.59 -21.22 7.99
N ALA A 151 -3.70 -20.24 7.79
CA ALA A 151 -2.54 -20.05 8.65
C ALA A 151 -3.11 -19.80 10.04
N PRO A 152 -3.01 -20.77 10.96
CA PRO A 152 -3.66 -20.65 12.24
C PRO A 152 -3.18 -19.34 12.84
N CYS A 153 -4.14 -18.55 13.30
CA CYS A 153 -3.89 -17.62 14.36
C CYS A 153 -3.33 -18.50 15.50
N ARG A 154 -2.02 -18.73 15.51
CA ARG A 154 -1.30 -18.93 16.75
C ARG A 154 -1.46 -17.59 17.45
N THR A 155 -2.65 -17.44 18.01
CA THR A 155 -2.90 -16.67 19.20
C THR A 155 -1.65 -16.86 20.04
N MET A 156 -1.07 -15.73 20.43
CA MET A 156 -0.28 -15.72 21.64
C MET A 156 -1.19 -16.31 22.71
N SER A 157 -1.12 -17.62 22.92
CA SER A 157 -1.63 -18.24 24.12
C SER A 157 -0.73 -17.73 25.23
N MET A 158 -1.31 -16.88 26.07
CA MET A 158 -0.91 -16.77 27.46
C MET A 158 -0.89 -18.15 28.10
#